data_AF-A0A963HF45-F1
#
_entry.id   AF-A0A963HF45-F1
#
_cell.length_a   1.000
_cell.length_b   1.000
_cell.length_c   1.000
_cell.angle_alpha   90.00
_cell.angle_beta   90.00
_cell.angle_gamma   90.00
#
_symmetry.space_group_name_H-M   'P 1'
#
loop_
_entity.id
_entity.type
_entity.pdbx_description
1 polymer ?
#
loop_
_entity_poly.entity_id
_entity_poly.type
_entity_poly.pdbx_seq_one_letter_code
_entity_poly.pdbx_strand_id
1 'polypeptide(L)'
;MAAFNYHQLVRLVPARTWQFYFEARKIDLPVDHDWAMPFELLVKGLIVALEALDADLARTIYAELRRVHTLANRRGMFALRNAARPEAALHEDFAQLTSDAERALWTMLQWPDLFDTADAFLSVDLQIGVRGWKRLKISPCDQIFRGPEEINALRLALASAFTPRKGTLRACEIVTLDRHLDGGVQFGILIEDNPQRKAEFGDDDRVRWRDIRPPESMDVVIYPASGVIDILAPGGERTRKILLTHFAQHVFKRTIQPQAIAQPMFFLNRLREGFELFDDSEVDLAAHRVEHIRLSQVRVRSKLAPSCDYLIKPPGAKDAPDVLACVQSQGLEQTLMRSAFNIVEATVTLHFLPVGTKKRGRAAHIELKQGGISNLRDLTEDEAKLAEALLQAWGVMERSLGTADLEEAEAPAELPH
;
A
#
# COMPACT_ATOMS: atom_id res chain seq x y z
N MET A 1 3.21 -12.41 4.92
CA MET A 1 4.41 -12.48 4.06
C MET A 1 4.68 -13.92 3.69
N ALA A 2 4.18 -14.34 2.52
CA ALA A 2 4.65 -15.57 1.88
C ALA A 2 6.18 -15.52 1.72
N ALA A 3 6.86 -16.63 1.99
CA ALA A 3 8.29 -16.72 1.79
C ALA A 3 8.63 -16.41 0.32
N PHE A 4 9.61 -15.54 0.08
CA PHE A 4 10.04 -15.20 -1.26
C PHE A 4 10.51 -16.44 -2.01
N ASN A 5 9.82 -16.78 -3.10
CA ASN A 5 10.18 -17.88 -3.99
C ASN A 5 10.41 -17.35 -5.41
N TYR A 6 11.67 -17.09 -5.74
CA TYR A 6 12.03 -16.56 -7.06
C TYR A 6 11.72 -17.54 -8.21
N HIS A 7 11.72 -18.86 -7.98
CA HIS A 7 11.32 -19.82 -9.01
C HIS A 7 9.85 -19.66 -9.41
N GLN A 8 8.98 -19.27 -8.47
CA GLN A 8 7.59 -18.96 -8.79
C GLN A 8 7.52 -17.66 -9.59
N LEU A 9 8.27 -16.63 -9.18
CA LEU A 9 8.34 -15.35 -9.90
C LEU A 9 8.78 -15.53 -11.36
N VAL A 10 9.79 -16.37 -11.61
CA VAL A 10 10.28 -16.68 -12.96
C VAL A 10 9.18 -17.23 -13.86
N ARG A 11 8.28 -18.06 -13.32
CA ARG A 11 7.16 -18.65 -14.09
C ARG A 11 6.03 -17.67 -14.39
N LEU A 12 5.91 -16.59 -13.62
CA LEU A 12 4.82 -15.61 -13.75
C LEU A 12 5.14 -14.49 -14.75
N VAL A 13 6.38 -14.40 -15.23
CA VAL A 13 6.86 -13.32 -16.09
C VAL A 13 7.22 -13.90 -17.46
N PRO A 14 6.70 -13.35 -18.58
CA PRO A 14 7.02 -13.83 -19.92
C PRO A 14 8.49 -13.69 -20.31
N ALA A 15 8.93 -14.55 -21.23
CA ALA A 15 10.30 -14.60 -21.74
C ALA A 15 10.87 -13.23 -22.16
N ARG A 16 10.08 -12.42 -22.87
CA ARG A 16 10.50 -11.08 -23.36
C ARG A 16 10.98 -10.16 -22.24
N THR A 17 10.34 -10.21 -21.09
CA THR A 17 10.62 -9.32 -19.95
C THR A 17 11.84 -9.83 -19.19
N TRP A 18 12.00 -11.16 -19.08
CA TRP A 18 13.23 -11.77 -18.58
C TRP A 18 14.42 -11.49 -19.48
N GLN A 19 14.26 -11.52 -20.80
CA GLN A 19 15.31 -11.17 -21.75
C GLN A 19 15.80 -9.75 -21.48
N PHE A 20 14.87 -8.79 -21.42
CA PHE A 20 15.21 -7.42 -21.14
C PHE A 20 15.89 -7.24 -19.76
N TYR A 21 15.42 -7.96 -18.73
CA TYR A 21 16.06 -7.95 -17.41
C TYR A 21 17.49 -8.49 -17.43
N PHE A 22 17.70 -9.65 -18.05
CA PHE A 22 19.00 -10.32 -18.15
C PHE A 22 20.00 -9.48 -18.93
N GLU A 23 19.58 -8.89 -20.06
CA GLU A 23 20.39 -7.96 -20.84
C GLU A 23 20.77 -6.71 -20.01
N ALA A 24 19.81 -6.11 -19.31
CA ALA A 24 20.05 -4.94 -18.46
C ALA A 24 20.98 -5.22 -17.27
N ARG A 25 21.00 -6.46 -16.77
CA ARG A 25 21.86 -6.91 -15.66
C ARG A 25 23.13 -7.62 -16.10
N LYS A 26 23.33 -7.81 -17.41
CA LYS A 26 24.46 -8.55 -18.01
C LYS A 26 24.58 -9.96 -17.45
N ILE A 27 23.44 -10.65 -17.34
CA ILE A 27 23.37 -12.05 -16.94
C ILE A 27 23.28 -12.90 -18.19
N ASP A 28 24.24 -13.80 -18.37
CA ASP A 28 24.25 -14.73 -19.49
C ASP A 28 23.36 -15.96 -19.20
N LEU A 29 22.66 -16.43 -20.22
CA LEU A 29 22.02 -17.74 -20.18
C LEU A 29 23.08 -18.86 -20.22
N PRO A 30 22.76 -20.07 -19.73
CA PRO A 30 23.62 -21.23 -19.94
C PRO A 30 23.87 -21.47 -21.45
N VAL A 31 25.03 -22.02 -21.79
CA VAL A 31 25.51 -22.17 -23.19
C VAL A 31 24.52 -22.94 -24.09
N ASP A 32 23.73 -23.83 -23.49
CA ASP A 32 22.72 -24.65 -24.15
C ASP A 32 21.31 -24.04 -24.16
N HIS A 33 21.13 -22.79 -23.73
CA HIS A 33 19.85 -22.10 -23.67
C HIS A 33 19.80 -20.86 -24.57
N ASP A 34 18.63 -20.61 -25.17
CA ASP A 34 18.36 -19.44 -26.01
C ASP A 34 16.92 -18.92 -25.77
N TRP A 35 16.71 -17.63 -26.03
CA TRP A 35 15.41 -16.96 -25.85
C TRP A 35 14.33 -17.48 -26.80
N ALA A 36 14.69 -18.12 -27.91
CA ALA A 36 13.74 -18.74 -28.84
C ALA A 36 13.20 -20.11 -28.37
N MET A 37 13.70 -20.64 -27.25
CA MET A 37 13.27 -21.94 -26.73
C MET A 37 11.84 -21.93 -26.18
N PRO A 38 11.18 -23.10 -26.10
CA PRO A 38 9.93 -23.25 -25.36
C PRO A 38 10.06 -22.71 -23.93
N PHE A 39 9.04 -21.97 -23.46
CA PHE A 39 9.11 -21.25 -22.19
C PHE A 39 9.43 -22.16 -20.99
N GLU A 40 8.94 -23.40 -20.97
CA GLU A 40 9.24 -24.36 -19.90
C GLU A 40 10.74 -24.74 -19.81
N LEU A 41 11.43 -24.81 -20.95
CA LEU A 41 12.87 -25.06 -21.00
C LEU A 41 13.63 -23.78 -20.64
N LEU A 42 13.20 -22.63 -21.16
CA LEU A 42 13.79 -21.34 -20.81
C LEU A 42 13.72 -21.06 -19.31
N VAL A 43 12.59 -21.33 -18.65
CA VAL A 43 12.43 -21.18 -17.19
C VAL A 43 13.51 -21.93 -16.41
N LYS A 44 13.88 -23.15 -16.85
CA LYS A 44 14.96 -23.92 -16.23
C LYS A 44 16.30 -23.21 -16.41
N GLY A 45 16.59 -22.74 -17.62
CA GLY A 45 17.80 -21.97 -17.92
C GLY A 45 17.91 -20.68 -17.11
N LEU A 46 16.81 -19.94 -16.96
CA LEU A 46 16.74 -18.72 -16.14
C LEU A 46 17.07 -19.02 -14.67
N ILE A 47 16.51 -20.09 -14.12
CA ILE A 47 16.80 -20.52 -12.74
C ILE A 47 18.28 -20.86 -12.60
N VAL A 48 18.83 -21.69 -13.50
CA VAL A 48 20.25 -22.08 -13.47
C VAL A 48 21.17 -20.87 -13.56
N ALA A 49 20.86 -19.91 -14.44
CA ALA A 49 21.63 -18.66 -14.55
C ALA A 49 21.61 -17.84 -13.25
N LEU A 50 20.45 -17.71 -12.60
CA LEU A 50 20.32 -16.99 -11.33
C LEU A 50 21.03 -17.70 -10.17
N GLU A 51 21.07 -19.04 -10.18
CA GLU A 51 21.80 -19.85 -9.19
C GLU A 51 23.31 -19.83 -9.40
N ALA A 52 23.77 -19.57 -10.63
CA ALA A 52 25.19 -19.52 -11.01
C ALA A 52 25.83 -18.13 -10.87
N LEU A 53 25.07 -17.11 -10.44
CA LEU A 53 25.60 -15.75 -10.22
C LEU A 53 26.70 -15.75 -9.16
N ASP A 54 27.70 -14.88 -9.33
CA ASP A 54 28.67 -14.60 -8.28
C ASP A 54 27.99 -13.99 -7.04
N ALA A 55 28.61 -14.13 -5.87
CA ALA A 55 27.97 -13.80 -4.60
C ALA A 55 27.55 -12.31 -4.48
N ASP A 56 28.30 -11.38 -5.07
CA ASP A 56 27.99 -9.96 -5.01
C ASP A 56 26.81 -9.60 -5.94
N LEU A 57 26.84 -10.09 -7.18
CA LEU A 57 25.75 -9.90 -8.13
C LEU A 57 24.48 -10.61 -7.65
N ALA A 58 24.58 -11.84 -7.17
CA ALA A 58 23.47 -12.60 -6.60
C ALA A 58 22.77 -11.81 -5.49
N ARG A 59 23.53 -11.21 -4.56
CA ARG A 59 22.96 -10.41 -3.45
C ARG A 59 22.09 -9.26 -3.97
N THR A 60 22.58 -8.55 -4.98
CA THR A 60 21.87 -7.44 -5.62
C THR A 60 20.61 -7.93 -6.34
N ILE A 61 20.74 -8.95 -7.18
CA ILE A 61 19.65 -9.50 -8.00
C ILE A 61 18.55 -10.09 -7.11
N TYR A 62 18.89 -10.89 -6.10
CA TYR A 62 17.88 -11.42 -5.18
C TYR A 62 17.22 -10.34 -4.33
N ALA A 63 17.90 -9.23 -4.03
CA ALA A 63 17.27 -8.08 -3.38
C ALA A 63 16.24 -7.41 -4.30
N GLU A 64 16.58 -7.19 -5.58
CA GLU A 64 15.66 -6.65 -6.58
C GLU A 64 14.43 -7.55 -6.76
N LEU A 65 14.63 -8.85 -6.99
CA LEU A 65 13.54 -9.80 -7.22
C LEU A 65 12.61 -9.93 -6.01
N ARG A 66 13.12 -9.77 -4.78
CA ARG A 66 12.28 -9.68 -3.58
C ARG A 66 11.37 -8.48 -3.61
N ARG A 67 11.88 -7.31 -4.00
CA ARG A 67 11.06 -6.09 -4.12
C ARG A 67 10.01 -6.24 -5.22
N VAL A 68 10.39 -6.81 -6.36
CA VAL A 68 9.44 -7.15 -7.44
C VAL A 68 8.34 -8.06 -6.90
N HIS A 69 8.70 -9.15 -6.21
CA HIS A 69 7.73 -10.06 -5.62
C HIS A 69 6.79 -9.37 -4.61
N THR A 70 7.32 -8.47 -3.78
CA THR A 70 6.51 -7.68 -2.82
C THR A 70 5.48 -6.80 -3.53
N LEU A 71 5.81 -6.25 -4.69
CA LEU A 71 4.91 -5.42 -5.51
C LEU A 71 4.10 -6.22 -6.53
N ALA A 72 4.42 -7.49 -6.78
CA ALA A 72 3.78 -8.38 -7.76
C ALA A 72 2.42 -8.92 -7.30
N ASN A 73 1.59 -8.02 -6.78
CA ASN A 73 0.26 -8.31 -6.31
C ASN A 73 -0.59 -7.05 -6.44
N ARG A 74 -1.90 -7.19 -6.24
CA ARG A 74 -2.84 -6.11 -6.44
C ARG A 74 -2.61 -4.85 -5.59
N ARG A 75 -2.14 -4.98 -4.34
CA ARG A 75 -1.79 -3.81 -3.51
C ARG A 75 -0.55 -3.11 -4.05
N GLY A 76 0.42 -3.87 -4.53
CA GLY A 76 1.57 -3.34 -5.24
C GLY A 76 1.19 -2.70 -6.58
N MET A 77 0.26 -3.27 -7.35
CA MET A 77 -0.24 -2.65 -8.58
C MET A 77 -0.92 -1.30 -8.29
N PHE A 78 -1.73 -1.23 -7.23
CA PHE A 78 -2.29 0.03 -6.78
C PHE A 78 -1.17 1.03 -6.44
N ALA A 79 -0.16 0.61 -5.68
CA ALA A 79 0.96 1.47 -5.30
C ALA A 79 1.74 1.98 -6.54
N LEU A 80 2.04 1.11 -7.51
CA LEU A 80 2.71 1.47 -8.78
C LEU A 80 1.90 2.48 -9.58
N ARG A 81 0.59 2.26 -9.73
CA ARG A 81 -0.30 3.21 -10.40
C ARG A 81 -0.47 4.51 -9.61
N ASN A 82 -0.41 4.45 -8.27
CA ASN A 82 -0.54 5.61 -7.39
C ASN A 82 0.73 6.48 -7.39
N ALA A 83 1.90 5.87 -7.62
CA ALA A 83 3.17 6.57 -7.82
C ALA A 83 3.22 7.30 -9.16
N ALA A 84 2.55 6.76 -10.18
CA ALA A 84 2.53 7.34 -11.52
C ALA A 84 1.52 8.49 -11.64
N ARG A 85 1.91 9.54 -12.37
CA ARG A 85 0.98 10.60 -12.79
C ARG A 85 -0.09 10.03 -13.72
N PRO A 86 -1.28 10.65 -13.79
CA PRO A 86 -2.40 10.14 -14.59
C PRO A 86 -2.09 9.97 -16.07
N GLU A 87 -1.17 10.78 -16.61
CA GLU A 87 -0.74 10.78 -18.00
C GLU A 87 0.54 9.96 -18.24
N ALA A 88 1.05 9.25 -17.23
CA ALA A 88 2.28 8.49 -17.35
C ALA A 88 2.11 7.27 -18.29
N ALA A 89 3.09 7.04 -19.15
CA ALA A 89 3.13 5.90 -20.08
C ALA A 89 2.98 4.54 -19.40
N LEU A 90 3.39 4.43 -18.12
CA LEU A 90 3.19 3.25 -17.27
C LEU A 90 1.76 2.70 -17.34
N HIS A 91 0.75 3.58 -17.45
CA HIS A 91 -0.64 3.18 -17.51
C HIS A 91 -1.04 2.48 -18.82
N GLU A 92 -0.41 2.83 -19.94
CA GLU A 92 -0.63 2.20 -21.24
C GLU A 92 0.11 0.85 -21.28
N ASP A 93 1.35 0.83 -20.82
CA ASP A 93 2.17 -0.39 -20.74
C ASP A 93 1.47 -1.47 -19.90
N PHE A 94 0.89 -1.10 -18.76
CA PHE A 94 0.19 -2.06 -17.88
C PHE A 94 -0.94 -2.83 -18.58
N ALA A 95 -1.58 -2.25 -19.60
CA ALA A 95 -2.62 -2.90 -20.39
C ALA A 95 -2.07 -3.97 -21.35
N GLN A 96 -0.78 -3.90 -21.70
CA GLN A 96 -0.09 -4.83 -22.60
C GLN A 96 0.68 -5.94 -21.86
N LEU A 97 0.88 -5.76 -20.55
CA LEU A 97 1.54 -6.73 -19.67
C LEU A 97 0.51 -7.71 -19.10
N THR A 98 0.93 -8.96 -18.99
CA THR A 98 0.08 -10.13 -18.78
C THR A 98 -0.12 -10.51 -17.32
N SER A 99 0.79 -10.09 -16.43
CA SER A 99 0.72 -10.42 -15.00
C SER A 99 1.22 -9.27 -14.12
N ASP A 100 0.84 -9.29 -12.85
CA ASP A 100 1.32 -8.33 -11.85
C ASP A 100 2.83 -8.46 -11.61
N ALA A 101 3.36 -9.68 -11.71
CA ALA A 101 4.79 -9.93 -11.66
C ALA A 101 5.54 -9.28 -12.85
N GLU A 102 4.99 -9.40 -14.07
CA GLU A 102 5.54 -8.74 -15.24
C GLU A 102 5.48 -7.21 -15.09
N ARG A 103 4.35 -6.67 -14.62
CA ARG A 103 4.17 -5.22 -14.37
C ARG A 103 5.16 -4.68 -13.35
N ALA A 104 5.36 -5.38 -12.24
CA ALA A 104 6.31 -4.98 -11.21
C ALA A 104 7.75 -5.01 -11.74
N LEU A 105 8.16 -6.10 -12.42
CA LEU A 105 9.50 -6.22 -12.99
C LEU A 105 9.77 -5.18 -14.07
N TRP A 106 8.80 -4.99 -14.98
CA TRP A 106 8.87 -3.97 -16.03
C TRP A 106 9.00 -2.57 -15.45
N THR A 107 8.23 -2.26 -14.40
CA THR A 107 8.31 -0.94 -13.76
C THR A 107 9.66 -0.69 -13.12
N MET A 108 10.23 -1.68 -12.44
CA MET A 108 11.57 -1.57 -11.86
C MET A 108 12.64 -1.29 -12.92
N LEU A 109 12.49 -1.85 -14.12
CA LEU A 109 13.45 -1.68 -15.21
C LEU A 109 13.30 -0.34 -15.95
N GLN A 110 12.07 0.07 -16.26
CA GLN A 110 11.79 1.26 -17.06
C GLN A 110 11.67 2.55 -16.23
N TRP A 111 11.17 2.44 -15.01
CA TRP A 111 10.91 3.58 -14.13
C TRP A 111 11.32 3.28 -12.68
N PRO A 112 12.63 3.14 -12.40
CA PRO A 112 13.12 2.80 -11.07
C PRO A 112 12.65 3.77 -9.97
N ASP A 113 12.60 5.08 -10.24
CA ASP A 113 12.14 6.07 -9.26
C ASP A 113 10.64 5.91 -8.91
N LEU A 114 9.82 5.53 -9.89
CA LEU A 114 8.40 5.22 -9.66
C LEU A 114 8.24 3.93 -8.87
N PHE A 115 9.08 2.93 -9.15
CA PHE A 115 9.11 1.68 -8.41
C PHE A 115 9.49 1.91 -6.94
N ASP A 116 10.52 2.72 -6.67
CA ASP A 116 10.93 3.08 -5.31
C ASP A 116 9.82 3.87 -4.57
N THR A 117 9.15 4.79 -5.27
CA THR A 117 7.99 5.51 -4.73
C THR A 117 6.83 4.57 -4.37
N ALA A 118 6.55 3.60 -5.24
CA ALA A 118 5.50 2.60 -5.01
C ALA A 118 5.83 1.67 -3.83
N ASP A 119 7.10 1.29 -3.69
CA ASP A 119 7.58 0.50 -2.55
C ASP A 119 7.37 1.27 -1.23
N ALA A 120 7.69 2.57 -1.20
CA ALA A 120 7.41 3.44 -0.06
C ALA A 120 5.91 3.58 0.25
N PHE A 121 5.06 3.65 -0.78
CA PHE A 121 3.60 3.67 -0.60
C PHE A 121 3.07 2.35 -0.03
N LEU A 122 3.51 1.23 -0.58
CA LEU A 122 3.08 -0.09 -0.13
C LEU A 122 3.52 -0.36 1.32
N SER A 123 4.75 0.03 1.68
CA SER A 123 5.26 -0.09 3.05
C SER A 123 4.36 0.63 4.07
N VAL A 124 3.98 1.88 3.79
CA VAL A 124 3.04 2.63 4.64
C VAL A 124 1.66 1.99 4.66
N ASP A 125 1.14 1.63 3.49
CA ASP A 125 -0.18 1.04 3.35
C ASP A 125 -0.30 -0.27 4.15
N LEU A 126 0.78 -1.06 4.25
CA LEU A 126 0.84 -2.30 5.03
C LEU A 126 0.82 -2.06 6.54
N GLN A 127 1.24 -0.89 7.00
CA GLN A 127 1.28 -0.53 8.42
C GLN A 127 0.05 0.24 8.90
N ILE A 128 -0.86 0.62 8.00
CA ILE A 128 -2.17 1.16 8.39
C ILE A 128 -2.92 0.11 9.22
N GLY A 129 -3.47 0.53 10.36
CA GLY A 129 -4.15 -0.36 11.31
C GLY A 129 -3.21 -1.04 12.31
N VAL A 130 -1.88 -0.96 12.13
CA VAL A 130 -0.90 -1.61 13.00
C VAL A 130 -0.47 -0.67 14.15
N ARG A 131 0.18 -1.23 15.18
CA ARG A 131 0.74 -0.48 16.31
C ARG A 131 1.60 0.71 15.83
N GLY A 132 1.36 1.89 16.39
CA GLY A 132 2.09 3.12 16.05
C GLY A 132 1.40 3.98 14.99
N TRP A 133 0.44 3.42 14.26
CA TRP A 133 -0.41 4.18 13.36
C TRP A 133 -1.53 4.92 14.13
N LYS A 134 -1.81 6.15 13.72
CA LYS A 134 -2.96 6.94 14.19
C LYS A 134 -3.52 7.79 13.06
N ARG A 135 -4.84 7.75 12.96
CA ARG A 135 -5.61 8.60 12.04
C ARG A 135 -6.31 9.74 12.76
N LEU A 136 -6.20 10.92 12.15
CA LEU A 136 -6.74 12.17 12.66
C LEU A 136 -7.50 12.91 11.55
N LYS A 137 -8.46 13.73 11.98
CA LYS A 137 -9.21 14.64 11.12
C LYS A 137 -8.84 16.08 11.44
N ILE A 138 -8.56 16.85 10.41
CA ILE A 138 -8.49 18.31 10.43
C ILE A 138 -9.52 18.88 9.45
N SER A 139 -9.72 20.20 9.49
CA SER A 139 -10.43 20.89 8.41
C SER A 139 -9.71 20.64 7.08
N PRO A 140 -10.45 20.37 5.98
CA PRO A 140 -9.87 20.29 4.65
C PRO A 140 -8.93 21.46 4.35
N CYS A 141 -7.95 21.20 3.49
CA CYS A 141 -6.99 22.21 3.06
C CYS A 141 -6.82 22.13 1.56
N ASP A 142 -6.84 23.31 0.92
CA ASP A 142 -6.65 23.43 -0.53
C ASP A 142 -5.15 23.45 -0.88
N GLN A 143 -4.29 23.73 0.11
CA GLN A 143 -2.85 23.85 -0.09
C GLN A 143 -2.05 23.22 1.04
N ILE A 144 -0.99 22.50 0.63
CA ILE A 144 0.06 21.95 1.49
C ILE A 144 1.39 22.53 1.01
N PHE A 145 2.13 23.19 1.89
CA PHE A 145 3.43 23.76 1.56
C PHE A 145 4.53 22.70 1.67
N ARG A 146 5.24 22.48 0.57
CA ARG A 146 6.26 21.43 0.43
C ARG A 146 7.41 21.86 -0.49
N GLY A 147 7.67 23.16 -0.56
CA GLY A 147 8.82 23.69 -1.27
C GLY A 147 10.13 23.34 -0.55
N PRO A 148 11.29 23.46 -1.22
CA PRO A 148 12.58 23.15 -0.62
C PRO A 148 12.84 23.88 0.70
N GLU A 149 12.38 25.13 0.81
CA GLU A 149 12.50 25.93 2.03
C GLU A 149 11.64 25.38 3.18
N GLU A 150 10.37 25.05 2.93
CA GLU A 150 9.49 24.50 3.96
C GLU A 150 9.94 23.12 4.42
N ILE A 151 10.38 22.26 3.49
CA ILE A 151 10.88 20.92 3.83
C ILE A 151 12.18 21.03 4.62
N ASN A 152 13.10 21.92 4.25
CA ASN A 152 14.32 22.11 5.04
C ASN A 152 14.03 22.70 6.43
N ALA A 153 13.07 23.62 6.55
CA ALA A 153 12.64 24.15 7.84
C ALA A 153 12.01 23.06 8.72
N LEU A 154 11.12 22.24 8.16
CA LEU A 154 10.53 21.09 8.85
C LEU A 154 11.62 20.09 9.29
N ARG A 155 12.56 19.76 8.40
CA ARG A 155 13.69 18.86 8.66
C ARG A 155 14.52 19.33 9.85
N LEU A 156 14.91 20.61 9.87
CA LEU A 156 15.67 21.20 10.98
C LEU A 156 14.88 21.21 12.29
N ALA A 157 13.59 21.52 12.22
CA ALA A 157 12.73 21.58 13.39
C ALA A 157 12.54 20.19 14.02
N LEU A 158 12.28 19.16 13.20
CA LEU A 158 12.20 17.77 13.65
C LEU A 158 13.54 17.27 14.20
N ALA A 159 14.64 17.50 13.47
CA ALA A 159 15.98 17.16 13.97
C ALA A 159 16.22 17.74 15.37
N SER A 160 15.88 19.01 15.58
CA SER A 160 16.03 19.67 16.88
C SER A 160 15.08 19.10 17.94
N ALA A 161 13.82 18.83 17.59
CA ALA A 161 12.81 18.37 18.55
C ALA A 161 13.09 16.96 19.07
N PHE A 162 13.68 16.11 18.23
CA PHE A 162 14.06 14.74 18.61
C PHE A 162 15.48 14.64 19.20
N THR A 163 16.27 15.72 19.15
CA THR A 163 17.61 15.74 19.75
C THR A 163 17.52 15.85 21.28
N PRO A 164 18.20 14.97 22.05
CA PRO A 164 18.29 15.09 23.51
C PRO A 164 18.92 16.42 23.94
N ARG A 165 18.55 16.93 25.13
CA ARG A 165 19.04 18.23 25.66
C ARG A 165 20.57 18.39 25.67
N LYS A 166 21.32 17.29 25.76
CA LYS A 166 22.79 17.27 25.77
C LYS A 166 23.33 16.37 24.65
N GLY A 167 22.85 16.56 23.42
CA GLY A 167 23.26 15.78 22.25
C GLY A 167 23.66 16.65 21.06
N THR A 168 24.35 16.06 20.09
CA THR A 168 24.49 16.64 18.76
C THR A 168 23.15 16.58 18.03
N LEU A 169 22.90 17.55 17.17
CA LEU A 169 21.71 17.57 16.33
C LEU A 169 21.61 16.26 15.53
N ARG A 170 20.52 15.52 15.73
CA ARG A 170 20.22 14.27 15.00
C ARG A 170 20.13 14.55 13.50
N ALA A 171 20.64 13.66 12.66
CA ALA A 171 20.33 13.71 11.24
C ALA A 171 18.83 13.50 11.02
N CYS A 172 18.28 14.17 10.02
CA CYS A 172 16.88 14.07 9.64
C CYS A 172 16.79 14.22 8.12
N GLU A 173 16.08 13.30 7.49
CA GLU A 173 15.78 13.29 6.07
C GLU A 173 14.26 13.23 5.90
N ILE A 174 13.75 14.00 4.94
CA ILE A 174 12.32 14.04 4.62
C ILE A 174 12.18 13.92 3.11
N VAL A 175 11.45 12.91 2.67
CA VAL A 175 11.05 12.71 1.28
C VAL A 175 9.56 12.98 1.16
N THR A 176 9.17 13.79 0.17
CA THR A 176 7.76 14.07 -0.12
C THR A 176 7.33 13.37 -1.39
N LEU A 177 6.25 12.60 -1.31
CA LEU A 177 5.75 11.77 -2.40
C LEU A 177 4.26 12.06 -2.63
N ASP A 178 3.89 12.33 -3.89
CA ASP A 178 2.51 12.57 -4.29
C ASP A 178 1.79 11.26 -4.63
N ARG A 179 0.65 11.01 -4.00
CA ARG A 179 -0.18 9.82 -4.22
C ARG A 179 -1.28 10.17 -5.23
N HIS A 180 -1.03 9.90 -6.50
CA HIS A 180 -1.84 10.43 -7.61
C HIS A 180 -3.25 9.81 -7.70
N LEU A 181 -3.43 8.55 -7.30
CA LEU A 181 -4.73 7.87 -7.33
C LEU A 181 -5.61 8.19 -6.13
N ASP A 182 -5.08 8.15 -4.91
CA ASP A 182 -5.87 8.41 -3.69
C ASP A 182 -5.88 9.89 -3.27
N GLY A 183 -5.03 10.72 -3.87
CA GLY A 183 -4.95 12.17 -3.61
C GLY A 183 -4.25 12.54 -2.31
N GLY A 184 -3.51 11.61 -1.72
CA GLY A 184 -2.67 11.86 -0.55
C GLY A 184 -1.33 12.51 -0.91
N VAL A 185 -0.69 13.07 0.11
CA VAL A 185 0.70 13.53 0.09
C VAL A 185 1.41 12.84 1.24
N GLN A 186 2.39 12.00 0.93
CA GLN A 186 3.17 11.25 1.91
C GLN A 186 4.48 11.96 2.21
N PHE A 187 4.81 12.04 3.49
CA PHE A 187 6.09 12.50 4.01
C PHE A 187 6.76 11.30 4.67
N GLY A 188 7.75 10.74 3.99
CA GLY A 188 8.64 9.75 4.58
C GLY A 188 9.72 10.46 5.37
N ILE A 189 9.81 10.20 6.67
CA ILE A 189 10.67 10.90 7.61
C ILE A 189 11.63 9.90 8.23
N LEU A 190 12.93 10.09 8.04
CA LEU A 190 13.97 9.32 8.71
C LEU A 190 14.70 10.22 9.68
N ILE A 191 14.64 9.91 10.97
CA ILE A 191 15.36 10.65 12.01
C ILE A 191 16.39 9.71 12.62
N GLU A 192 17.62 10.18 12.77
CA GLU A 192 18.67 9.42 13.44
C GLU A 192 18.25 9.06 14.87
N ASP A 193 18.35 7.77 15.21
CA ASP A 193 18.20 7.29 16.58
C ASP A 193 19.56 7.17 17.29
N ASN A 194 19.54 6.84 18.57
CA ASN A 194 20.73 6.64 19.37
C ASN A 194 21.66 5.59 18.71
N PRO A 195 22.99 5.80 18.76
CA PRO A 195 23.94 4.82 18.24
C PRO A 195 23.70 3.43 18.82
N GLN A 196 23.68 2.43 17.95
CA GLN A 196 23.47 1.02 18.31
C GLN A 196 24.64 0.18 17.82
N ARG A 197 24.95 -0.88 18.56
CA ARG A 197 25.88 -1.91 18.13
C ARG A 197 25.08 -3.13 17.67
N LYS A 198 25.13 -3.46 16.37
CA LYS A 198 24.44 -4.62 15.78
C LYS A 198 25.43 -5.69 15.34
N ALA A 199 25.04 -6.94 15.52
CA ALA A 199 25.77 -8.09 14.99
C ALA A 199 25.42 -8.27 13.51
N GLU A 200 26.43 -8.48 12.66
CA GLU A 200 26.28 -8.85 11.25
C GLU A 200 27.27 -9.97 10.91
N PHE A 201 26.98 -10.78 9.90
CA PHE A 201 27.95 -11.72 9.35
C PHE A 201 28.88 -10.96 8.40
N GLY A 202 30.19 -11.10 8.61
CA GLY A 202 31.21 -10.62 7.69
C GLY A 202 31.44 -11.58 6.53
N ASP A 203 32.26 -11.15 5.57
CA ASP A 203 32.63 -11.96 4.39
C ASP A 203 33.43 -13.22 4.74
N ASP A 204 33.87 -13.35 6.00
CA ASP A 204 34.56 -14.51 6.57
C ASP A 204 33.59 -15.50 7.26
N ASP A 205 32.28 -15.34 7.08
CA ASP A 205 31.20 -16.09 7.74
C ASP A 205 31.24 -16.03 9.28
N ARG A 206 31.90 -15.00 9.83
CA ARG A 206 31.95 -14.78 11.28
C ARG A 206 31.12 -13.59 11.68
N VAL A 207 30.57 -13.67 12.89
CA VAL A 207 29.82 -12.56 13.48
C VAL A 207 30.81 -11.45 13.84
N ARG A 208 30.60 -10.27 13.25
CA ARG A 208 31.27 -9.03 13.62
C ARG A 208 30.27 -8.02 14.18
N TRP A 209 30.76 -7.14 15.04
CA TRP A 209 29.96 -6.06 15.60
C TRP A 209 30.18 -4.78 14.82
N ARG A 210 29.10 -4.13 14.40
CA ARG A 210 29.13 -2.85 13.71
C ARG A 210 28.39 -1.80 14.51
N ASP A 211 29.06 -0.69 14.76
CA ASP A 211 28.45 0.49 15.36
C ASP A 211 27.74 1.27 14.25
N ILE A 212 26.43 1.50 14.43
CA ILE A 212 25.56 2.16 13.45
C ILE A 212 24.77 3.29 14.11
N ARG A 213 24.35 4.25 13.29
CA ARG A 213 23.37 5.28 13.66
C ARG A 213 22.06 4.97 12.92
N PRO A 214 21.20 4.12 13.48
CA PRO A 214 20.04 3.63 12.76
C PRO A 214 19.03 4.76 12.54
N PRO A 215 18.36 4.82 11.38
CA PRO A 215 17.22 5.71 11.20
C PRO A 215 15.99 5.13 11.91
N GLU A 216 15.26 5.98 12.61
CA GLU A 216 13.88 5.76 13.03
C GLU A 216 12.95 6.29 11.94
N SER A 217 12.14 5.39 11.37
CA SER A 217 11.22 5.72 10.28
C SER A 217 9.88 6.19 10.82
N MET A 218 9.37 7.28 10.26
CA MET A 218 8.03 7.80 10.50
C MET A 218 7.42 8.20 9.17
N ASP A 219 6.10 8.05 9.05
CA ASP A 219 5.38 8.47 7.86
C ASP A 219 4.17 9.32 8.24
N VAL A 220 3.96 10.41 7.49
CA VAL A 220 2.75 11.23 7.59
C VAL A 220 2.10 11.30 6.22
N VAL A 221 0.88 10.79 6.08
CA VAL A 221 0.09 10.87 4.85
C VAL A 221 -1.06 11.84 5.07
N ILE A 222 -1.11 12.90 4.26
CA ILE A 222 -2.13 13.95 4.35
C ILE A 222 -3.03 13.86 3.12
N TYR A 223 -4.34 13.78 3.32
CA TYR A 223 -5.35 13.82 2.25
C TYR A 223 -6.01 15.21 2.27
N PRO A 224 -5.58 16.17 1.42
CA PRO A 224 -5.98 17.58 1.55
C PRO A 224 -7.49 17.78 1.45
N ALA A 225 -8.12 17.13 0.47
CA ALA A 225 -9.54 17.27 0.15
C ALA A 225 -10.45 16.76 1.29
N SER A 226 -10.02 15.70 1.99
CA SER A 226 -10.78 15.18 3.13
C SER A 226 -10.32 15.77 4.45
N GLY A 227 -9.12 16.35 4.55
CA GLY A 227 -8.52 16.76 5.82
C GLY A 227 -8.14 15.56 6.70
N VAL A 228 -7.98 14.37 6.14
CA VAL A 228 -7.50 13.19 6.89
C VAL A 228 -5.98 13.21 6.95
N ILE A 229 -5.44 12.86 8.11
CA ILE A 229 -4.00 12.66 8.32
C ILE A 229 -3.80 11.27 8.91
N ASP A 230 -2.97 10.45 8.27
CA ASP A 230 -2.42 9.23 8.83
C ASP A 230 -1.01 9.52 9.32
N ILE A 231 -0.73 9.15 10.56
CA ILE A 231 0.60 9.25 11.17
C ILE A 231 1.04 7.86 11.58
N LEU A 232 2.17 7.41 11.08
CA LEU A 232 2.84 6.19 11.47
C LEU A 232 4.12 6.61 12.19
N ALA A 233 4.12 6.50 13.51
CA ALA A 233 5.29 6.90 14.28
C ALA A 233 5.44 6.06 15.56
N PRO A 234 6.66 5.60 15.87
CA PRO A 234 6.99 5.05 17.17
C PRO A 234 6.92 6.13 18.27
N GLY A 235 6.70 5.73 19.53
CA GLY A 235 6.70 6.65 20.68
C GLY A 235 5.36 7.33 21.01
N GLY A 236 4.28 6.94 20.34
CA GLY A 236 2.90 7.24 20.77
C GLY A 236 2.54 8.72 20.74
N GLU A 237 1.76 9.18 21.73
CA GLU A 237 1.14 10.51 21.72
C GLU A 237 2.15 11.66 21.74
N ARG A 238 3.29 11.48 22.42
CA ARG A 238 4.34 12.50 22.49
C ARG A 238 4.95 12.76 21.11
N THR A 239 5.37 11.71 20.42
CA THR A 239 5.92 11.80 19.06
C THR A 239 4.91 12.43 18.11
N ARG A 240 3.65 11.99 18.16
CA ARG A 240 2.57 12.55 17.33
C ARG A 240 2.38 14.05 17.54
N LYS A 241 2.37 14.52 18.79
CA LYS A 241 2.23 15.95 19.09
C LYS A 241 3.39 16.78 18.53
N ILE A 242 4.62 16.26 18.61
CA ILE A 242 5.80 16.92 18.02
C ILE A 242 5.62 17.04 16.50
N LEU A 243 5.31 15.92 15.82
CA LEU A 243 5.06 15.91 14.38
C LEU A 243 3.96 16.91 14.01
N LEU A 244 2.78 16.82 14.61
CA LEU A 244 1.64 17.70 14.31
C LEU A 244 1.97 19.18 14.52
N THR A 245 2.74 19.52 15.55
CA THR A 245 3.15 20.90 15.83
C THR A 245 4.00 21.46 14.68
N HIS A 246 5.02 20.71 14.25
CA HIS A 246 5.90 21.16 13.19
C HIS A 246 5.25 21.11 11.81
N PHE A 247 4.37 20.14 11.55
CA PHE A 247 3.55 20.12 10.34
C PHE A 247 2.59 21.32 10.30
N ALA A 248 1.93 21.67 11.42
CA ALA A 248 1.07 22.85 11.49
C ALA A 248 1.84 24.12 11.10
N GLN A 249 3.06 24.26 11.62
CA GLN A 249 3.90 25.43 11.40
C GLN A 249 4.47 25.52 9.98
N HIS A 250 5.07 24.43 9.47
CA HIS A 250 5.86 24.47 8.24
C HIS A 250 5.10 23.99 7.01
N VAL A 251 4.19 23.03 7.17
CA VAL A 251 3.48 22.38 6.06
C VAL A 251 2.09 22.98 5.85
N PHE A 252 1.33 23.21 6.92
CA PHE A 252 0.02 23.83 6.84
C PHE A 252 0.06 25.36 6.96
N LYS A 253 1.14 25.92 7.54
CA LYS A 253 1.31 27.35 7.86
C LYS A 253 0.11 27.96 8.61
N ARG A 254 -0.59 27.13 9.41
CA ARG A 254 -1.75 27.51 10.20
C ARG A 254 -1.89 26.59 11.40
N THR A 255 -2.56 27.06 12.45
CA THR A 255 -2.97 26.18 13.54
C THR A 255 -3.94 25.13 13.01
N ILE A 256 -3.68 23.87 13.32
CA ILE A 256 -4.59 22.76 13.06
C ILE A 256 -5.23 22.32 14.37
N GLN A 257 -6.47 21.81 14.29
CA GLN A 257 -7.16 21.19 15.41
C GLN A 257 -7.42 19.71 15.07
N PRO A 258 -6.44 18.82 15.32
CA PRO A 258 -6.57 17.41 15.00
C PRO A 258 -7.58 16.76 15.95
N GLN A 259 -8.58 16.11 15.39
CA GLN A 259 -9.56 15.33 16.13
C GLN A 259 -9.35 13.85 15.85
N ALA A 260 -9.40 13.01 16.88
CA ALA A 260 -9.43 11.58 16.68
C ALA A 260 -10.69 11.21 15.91
N ILE A 261 -10.56 10.36 14.91
CA ILE A 261 -11.74 9.90 14.18
C ILE A 261 -12.43 8.84 15.02
N ALA A 262 -13.69 9.09 15.40
CA ALA A 262 -14.47 8.22 16.28
C ALA A 262 -14.98 6.95 15.58
N GLN A 263 -14.94 6.90 14.24
CA GLN A 263 -15.37 5.75 13.43
C GLN A 263 -14.27 5.41 12.41
N PRO A 264 -13.97 4.12 12.15
CA PRO A 264 -13.01 3.74 11.13
C PRO A 264 -13.47 4.25 9.77
N MET A 265 -12.61 5.01 9.08
CA MET A 265 -12.91 5.53 7.74
C MET A 265 -12.62 4.47 6.68
N PHE A 266 -13.47 4.39 5.66
CA PHE A 266 -13.27 3.45 4.56
C PHE A 266 -12.43 4.03 3.43
N PHE A 267 -11.38 3.32 3.03
CA PHE A 267 -10.54 3.63 1.88
C PHE A 267 -11.18 3.17 0.57
N LEU A 268 -12.32 3.77 0.21
CA LEU A 268 -13.14 3.27 -0.88
C LEU A 268 -12.44 3.25 -2.25
N ASN A 269 -11.41 4.09 -2.46
CA ASN A 269 -10.59 4.04 -3.68
C ASN A 269 -9.87 2.70 -3.90
N ARG A 270 -9.68 1.87 -2.86
CA ARG A 270 -9.10 0.52 -2.99
C ARG A 270 -9.99 -0.44 -3.78
N LEU A 271 -11.30 -0.15 -3.84
CA LEU A 271 -12.29 -0.95 -4.57
C LEU A 271 -12.15 -0.85 -6.10
N ARG A 272 -11.33 0.07 -6.61
CA ARG A 272 -11.10 0.25 -8.06
C ARG A 272 -10.53 -0.99 -8.75
N GLU A 273 -9.88 -1.85 -7.99
CA GLU A 273 -9.11 -2.96 -8.51
C GLU A 273 -9.85 -4.32 -8.35
N GLY A 274 -11.12 -4.35 -7.90
CA GLY A 274 -11.91 -5.59 -7.74
C GLY A 274 -12.01 -6.19 -6.33
N PHE A 275 -12.09 -7.52 -6.20
CA PHE A 275 -12.28 -8.23 -4.90
C PHE A 275 -11.38 -9.46 -4.69
N GLU A 276 -10.36 -9.67 -5.50
CA GLU A 276 -9.38 -10.74 -5.29
C GLU A 276 -8.70 -10.65 -3.92
N LEU A 277 -8.53 -11.79 -3.26
CA LEU A 277 -7.85 -11.94 -1.97
C LEU A 277 -6.41 -12.40 -2.20
N PHE A 278 -5.50 -11.98 -1.32
CA PHE A 278 -4.10 -12.42 -1.33
C PHE A 278 -3.96 -13.83 -0.75
N ASP A 279 -2.93 -14.57 -1.17
CA ASP A 279 -2.64 -15.92 -0.67
C ASP A 279 -2.40 -15.98 0.85
N ASP A 280 -2.03 -14.85 1.48
CA ASP A 280 -1.88 -14.73 2.94
C ASP A 280 -3.11 -14.11 3.64
N SER A 281 -4.23 -13.98 2.93
CA SER A 281 -5.50 -13.63 3.55
C SER A 281 -5.99 -14.78 4.43
N GLU A 282 -6.31 -14.49 5.68
CA GLU A 282 -6.95 -15.45 6.59
C GLU A 282 -8.42 -15.73 6.21
N VAL A 283 -8.96 -15.07 5.17
CA VAL A 283 -10.37 -15.18 4.79
C VAL A 283 -10.58 -16.29 3.77
N ASP A 284 -11.18 -17.40 4.21
CA ASP A 284 -11.60 -18.48 3.33
C ASP A 284 -13.04 -18.26 2.81
N LEU A 285 -13.15 -17.76 1.57
CA LEU A 285 -14.44 -17.55 0.90
C LEU A 285 -15.26 -18.84 0.80
N ALA A 286 -14.62 -20.00 0.62
CA ALA A 286 -15.30 -21.28 0.46
C ALA A 286 -15.90 -21.75 1.79
N ALA A 287 -15.17 -21.58 2.90
CA ALA A 287 -15.69 -21.84 4.25
C ALA A 287 -16.94 -21.00 4.55
N HIS A 288 -16.96 -19.75 4.10
CA HIS A 288 -18.12 -18.85 4.23
C HIS A 288 -19.17 -19.00 3.12
N ARG A 289 -18.96 -19.93 2.17
CA ARG A 289 -19.86 -20.21 1.04
C ARG A 289 -20.14 -18.99 0.18
N VAL A 290 -19.19 -18.06 0.10
CA VAL A 290 -19.28 -16.90 -0.79
C VAL A 290 -18.99 -17.39 -2.20
N GLU A 291 -19.97 -17.24 -3.08
CA GLU A 291 -19.87 -17.66 -4.47
C GLU A 291 -19.33 -16.55 -5.37
N HIS A 292 -19.76 -15.31 -5.11
CA HIS A 292 -19.43 -14.17 -5.96
C HIS A 292 -19.48 -12.86 -5.19
N ILE A 293 -18.55 -11.95 -5.47
CA ILE A 293 -18.46 -10.62 -4.87
C ILE A 293 -18.49 -9.59 -6.00
N ARG A 294 -19.31 -8.56 -5.85
CA ARG A 294 -19.44 -7.50 -6.87
C ARG A 294 -19.50 -6.11 -6.28
N LEU A 295 -19.03 -5.13 -7.05
CA LEU A 295 -19.19 -3.72 -6.75
C LEU A 295 -20.51 -3.28 -7.38
N SER A 296 -21.58 -3.27 -6.58
CA SER A 296 -22.94 -3.05 -7.07
C SER A 296 -23.27 -1.60 -7.33
N GLN A 297 -22.62 -0.68 -6.61
CA GLN A 297 -22.84 0.75 -6.78
C GLN A 297 -21.63 1.53 -6.28
N VAL A 298 -21.28 2.62 -6.95
CA VAL A 298 -20.35 3.62 -6.39
C VAL A 298 -20.82 5.03 -6.70
N ARG A 299 -20.55 5.93 -5.76
CA ARG A 299 -20.57 7.37 -6.01
C ARG A 299 -19.14 7.87 -6.06
N VAL A 300 -18.78 8.55 -7.14
CA VAL A 300 -17.47 9.18 -7.31
C VAL A 300 -17.60 10.71 -7.29
N ARG A 301 -16.62 11.40 -6.69
CA ARG A 301 -16.55 12.86 -6.56
C ARG A 301 -15.30 13.41 -7.22
N SER A 302 -15.45 14.47 -8.01
CA SER A 302 -14.33 15.18 -8.63
C SER A 302 -13.36 15.73 -7.58
N LYS A 303 -12.05 15.55 -7.82
CA LYS A 303 -10.99 16.23 -7.06
C LYS A 303 -10.76 17.68 -7.53
N LEU A 304 -11.22 18.00 -8.74
CA LEU A 304 -11.13 19.34 -9.32
C LEU A 304 -12.37 20.17 -8.98
N ALA A 305 -12.18 21.48 -8.82
CA ALA A 305 -13.29 22.42 -8.69
C ALA A 305 -13.95 22.68 -10.07
N PRO A 306 -15.29 22.79 -10.15
CA PRO A 306 -16.26 22.60 -9.06
C PRO A 306 -16.44 21.12 -8.69
N SER A 307 -16.67 20.83 -7.42
CA SER A 307 -16.95 19.47 -6.95
C SER A 307 -18.26 18.95 -7.54
N CYS A 308 -18.19 17.87 -8.30
CA CYS A 308 -19.36 17.17 -8.87
C CYS A 308 -19.34 15.69 -8.50
N ASP A 309 -20.53 15.14 -8.22
CA ASP A 309 -20.73 13.73 -7.87
C ASP A 309 -21.39 12.98 -9.03
N TYR A 310 -20.90 11.77 -9.33
CA TYR A 310 -21.47 10.85 -10.31
C TYR A 310 -21.83 9.53 -9.62
N LEU A 311 -23.00 9.00 -9.91
CA LEU A 311 -23.47 7.70 -9.41
C LEU A 311 -23.41 6.66 -10.52
N ILE A 312 -22.70 5.57 -10.27
CA ILE A 312 -22.62 4.42 -11.17
C ILE A 312 -23.42 3.28 -10.52
N LYS A 313 -24.52 2.87 -11.16
CA LYS A 313 -25.45 1.85 -10.66
C LYS A 313 -25.85 0.87 -11.76
N PRO A 314 -25.08 -0.21 -11.96
CA PRO A 314 -25.42 -1.30 -12.88
C PRO A 314 -26.68 -2.07 -12.47
N PRO A 315 -27.22 -2.94 -13.34
CA PRO A 315 -28.32 -3.84 -13.00
C PRO A 315 -27.98 -4.75 -11.82
N GLY A 316 -28.93 -4.94 -10.89
CA GLY A 316 -28.71 -5.68 -9.64
C GLY A 316 -28.78 -7.22 -9.75
N ALA A 317 -28.94 -7.78 -10.95
CA ALA A 317 -28.97 -9.24 -11.12
C ALA A 317 -27.57 -9.81 -10.88
N LYS A 318 -27.47 -10.96 -10.20
CA LYS A 318 -26.19 -11.59 -9.80
C LYS A 318 -25.15 -11.63 -10.92
N ASP A 319 -25.57 -12.11 -12.10
CA ASP A 319 -24.69 -12.35 -13.25
C ASP A 319 -24.62 -11.15 -14.22
N ALA A 320 -25.25 -10.01 -13.88
CA ALA A 320 -25.11 -8.79 -14.67
C ALA A 320 -23.75 -8.12 -14.43
N PRO A 321 -23.22 -7.33 -15.38
CA PRO A 321 -21.99 -6.56 -15.18
C PRO A 321 -22.04 -5.72 -13.89
N ASP A 322 -20.94 -5.67 -13.17
CA ASP A 322 -20.77 -4.82 -12.00
C ASP A 322 -20.21 -3.44 -12.37
N VAL A 323 -19.94 -2.59 -11.37
CA VAL A 323 -19.46 -1.22 -11.61
C VAL A 323 -18.18 -1.23 -12.44
N LEU A 324 -17.24 -2.12 -12.13
CA LEU A 324 -15.94 -2.17 -12.79
C LEU A 324 -16.11 -2.58 -14.25
N ALA A 325 -16.89 -3.64 -14.51
CA ALA A 325 -17.19 -4.09 -15.86
C ALA A 325 -17.96 -3.04 -16.69
N CYS A 326 -18.93 -2.33 -16.09
CA CYS A 326 -19.66 -1.25 -16.76
C CYS A 326 -18.76 -0.07 -17.13
N VAL A 327 -17.88 0.33 -16.21
CA VAL A 327 -16.95 1.44 -16.46
C VAL A 327 -15.94 1.07 -17.55
N GLN A 328 -15.41 -0.15 -17.51
CA GLN A 328 -14.46 -0.65 -18.50
C GLN A 328 -15.10 -0.73 -19.90
N SER A 329 -16.29 -1.35 -20.02
CA SER A 329 -16.99 -1.50 -21.30
C SER A 329 -17.42 -0.19 -21.95
N GLN A 330 -17.60 0.87 -21.15
CA GLN A 330 -17.95 2.21 -21.64
C GLN A 330 -16.72 3.13 -21.84
N GLY A 331 -15.50 2.63 -21.62
CA GLY A 331 -14.28 3.44 -21.73
C GLY A 331 -14.16 4.55 -20.68
N LEU A 332 -14.93 4.46 -19.59
CA LEU A 332 -14.97 5.47 -18.53
C LEU A 332 -13.92 5.22 -17.43
N GLU A 333 -13.13 4.16 -17.52
CA GLU A 333 -12.14 3.77 -16.49
C GLU A 333 -11.15 4.91 -16.24
N GLN A 334 -10.57 5.43 -17.32
CA GLN A 334 -9.59 6.52 -17.29
C GLN A 334 -10.16 7.82 -16.71
N THR A 335 -11.48 8.03 -16.80
CA THR A 335 -12.15 9.23 -16.31
C THR A 335 -12.63 9.06 -14.88
N LEU A 336 -13.56 8.14 -14.62
CA LEU A 336 -14.29 8.05 -13.35
C LEU A 336 -13.58 7.19 -12.30
N MET A 337 -12.72 6.26 -12.72
CA MET A 337 -12.06 5.30 -11.82
C MET A 337 -10.56 5.58 -11.67
N ARG A 338 -10.10 6.76 -12.08
CA ARG A 338 -8.71 7.21 -11.88
C ARG A 338 -8.61 8.48 -11.05
N SER A 339 -7.41 9.06 -11.04
CA SER A 339 -6.93 10.14 -10.19
C SER A 339 -7.84 11.37 -10.12
N ALA A 340 -8.60 11.69 -11.17
CA ALA A 340 -9.45 12.88 -11.19
C ALA A 340 -10.65 12.80 -10.23
N PHE A 341 -11.00 11.59 -9.77
CA PHE A 341 -12.15 11.36 -8.90
C PHE A 341 -11.76 10.59 -7.63
N ASN A 342 -12.62 10.60 -6.62
CA ASN A 342 -12.56 9.79 -5.42
C ASN A 342 -13.88 9.03 -5.24
N ILE A 343 -13.83 7.75 -4.89
CA ILE A 343 -15.01 7.01 -4.45
C ILE A 343 -15.40 7.51 -3.05
N VAL A 344 -16.60 8.06 -2.92
CA VAL A 344 -17.13 8.65 -1.67
C VAL A 344 -18.21 7.79 -1.03
N GLU A 345 -18.91 6.97 -1.82
CA GLU A 345 -19.85 5.94 -1.35
C GLU A 345 -19.69 4.68 -2.21
N ALA A 346 -19.85 3.49 -1.63
CA ALA A 346 -19.79 2.22 -2.33
C ALA A 346 -20.78 1.21 -1.73
N THR A 347 -21.34 0.35 -2.58
CA THR A 347 -22.12 -0.82 -2.17
C THR A 347 -21.44 -2.07 -2.72
N VAL A 348 -20.87 -2.87 -1.82
CA VAL A 348 -20.30 -4.19 -2.15
C VAL A 348 -21.37 -5.24 -1.88
N THR A 349 -21.54 -6.22 -2.76
CA THR A 349 -22.53 -7.28 -2.57
C THR A 349 -21.86 -8.64 -2.58
N LEU A 350 -22.10 -9.41 -1.52
CA LEU A 350 -21.69 -10.80 -1.37
C LEU A 350 -22.86 -11.69 -1.77
N HIS A 351 -22.68 -12.55 -2.78
CA HIS A 351 -23.63 -13.59 -3.14
C HIS A 351 -23.15 -14.93 -2.56
N PHE A 352 -24.02 -15.57 -1.77
CA PHE A 352 -23.71 -16.84 -1.11
C PHE A 352 -24.29 -18.01 -1.88
N LEU A 353 -23.69 -19.19 -1.75
CA LEU A 353 -24.26 -20.42 -2.28
C LEU A 353 -25.63 -20.75 -1.64
N PRO A 354 -26.57 -21.38 -2.36
CA PRO A 354 -27.87 -21.75 -1.82
C PRO A 354 -27.76 -22.74 -0.65
N VAL A 355 -28.55 -22.54 0.41
CA VAL A 355 -28.58 -23.43 1.58
C VAL A 355 -29.91 -24.21 1.62
N GLY A 356 -29.83 -25.53 1.82
CA GLY A 356 -31.00 -26.40 1.91
C GLY A 356 -31.72 -26.55 0.56
N THR A 357 -33.06 -26.45 0.56
CA THR A 357 -33.89 -26.62 -0.63
C THR A 357 -34.05 -25.37 -1.49
N LYS A 358 -33.41 -24.25 -1.10
CA LYS A 358 -33.51 -22.99 -1.85
C LYS A 358 -32.73 -23.09 -3.17
N LYS A 359 -33.37 -22.67 -4.26
CA LYS A 359 -32.75 -22.63 -5.60
C LYS A 359 -31.79 -21.45 -5.81
N ARG A 360 -31.90 -20.39 -5.01
CA ARG A 360 -31.05 -19.19 -5.11
C ARG A 360 -30.35 -18.91 -3.79
N GLY A 361 -29.08 -18.54 -3.94
CA GLY A 361 -28.27 -17.94 -2.90
C GLY A 361 -28.87 -16.66 -2.36
N ARG A 362 -28.63 -16.37 -1.08
CA ARG A 362 -28.92 -15.04 -0.51
C ARG A 362 -27.82 -14.06 -0.89
N ALA A 363 -28.11 -12.77 -0.81
CA ALA A 363 -27.13 -11.70 -0.98
C ALA A 363 -27.04 -10.85 0.30
N ALA A 364 -25.83 -10.42 0.66
CA ALA A 364 -25.61 -9.39 1.68
C ALA A 364 -25.04 -8.14 1.02
N HIS A 365 -25.61 -6.98 1.34
CA HIS A 365 -25.18 -5.69 0.81
C HIS A 365 -24.42 -4.93 1.88
N ILE A 366 -23.18 -4.58 1.60
CA ILE A 366 -22.31 -3.81 2.47
C ILE A 366 -22.25 -2.40 1.89
N GLU A 367 -22.93 -1.47 2.55
CA GLU A 367 -22.95 -0.06 2.20
C GLU A 367 -21.88 0.68 2.99
N LEU A 368 -21.05 1.43 2.28
CA LEU A 368 -19.89 2.12 2.83
C LEU A 368 -19.88 3.58 2.37
N LYS A 369 -19.57 4.49 3.29
CA LYS A 369 -19.29 5.89 2.98
C LYS A 369 -17.89 6.24 3.46
N GLN A 370 -17.18 7.06 2.70
CA GLN A 370 -15.80 7.44 3.01
C GLN A 370 -15.65 7.99 4.44
N GLY A 371 -16.67 8.67 4.97
CA GLY A 371 -16.71 9.19 6.35
C GLY A 371 -16.80 8.15 7.48
N GLY A 372 -16.76 6.85 7.17
CA GLY A 372 -16.81 5.74 8.14
C GLY A 372 -18.22 5.22 8.46
N ILE A 373 -19.25 5.80 7.82
CA ILE A 373 -20.63 5.31 7.93
C ILE A 373 -20.74 4.00 7.13
N SER A 374 -21.26 2.96 7.76
CA SER A 374 -21.64 1.71 7.10
C SER A 374 -22.91 1.11 7.69
N ASN A 375 -23.51 0.17 6.97
CA ASN A 375 -24.62 -0.65 7.44
C ASN A 375 -24.15 -1.96 8.12
N LEU A 376 -22.87 -2.09 8.51
CA LEU A 376 -22.34 -3.31 9.13
C LEU A 376 -23.13 -3.73 10.38
N ARG A 377 -23.67 -2.76 11.13
CA ARG A 377 -24.52 -2.99 12.31
C ARG A 377 -25.89 -3.56 11.99
N ASP A 378 -26.35 -3.42 10.75
CA ASP A 378 -27.63 -3.92 10.26
C ASP A 378 -27.50 -5.34 9.69
N LEU A 379 -26.26 -5.83 9.51
CA LEU A 379 -25.97 -7.19 9.08
C LEU A 379 -26.06 -8.18 10.26
N THR A 380 -26.18 -9.47 9.96
CA THR A 380 -26.06 -10.51 10.99
C THR A 380 -24.63 -10.54 11.55
N GLU A 381 -24.43 -11.02 12.77
CA GLU A 381 -23.11 -11.02 13.41
C GLU A 381 -22.04 -11.73 12.56
N ASP A 382 -22.38 -12.87 11.95
CA ASP A 382 -21.47 -13.62 11.08
C ASP A 382 -21.17 -12.87 9.76
N GLU A 383 -22.17 -12.18 9.20
CA GLU A 383 -21.98 -11.35 8.01
C GLU A 383 -21.15 -10.11 8.29
N ALA A 384 -21.38 -9.46 9.44
CA ALA A 384 -20.61 -8.32 9.88
C ALA A 384 -19.14 -8.73 10.06
N LYS A 385 -18.86 -9.82 10.77
CA LYS A 385 -17.49 -10.37 10.94
C LYS A 385 -16.83 -10.68 9.60
N LEU A 386 -17.55 -11.36 8.69
CA LEU A 386 -17.03 -11.66 7.35
C LEU A 386 -16.77 -10.39 6.53
N ALA A 387 -17.73 -9.46 6.53
CA ALA A 387 -17.60 -8.19 5.83
C ALA A 387 -16.41 -7.39 6.36
N GLU A 388 -16.23 -7.32 7.68
CA GLU A 388 -15.09 -6.66 8.30
C GLU A 388 -13.77 -7.31 7.89
N ALA A 389 -13.68 -8.64 7.93
CA ALA A 389 -12.48 -9.38 7.52
C ALA A 389 -12.15 -9.17 6.03
N LEU A 390 -13.16 -9.17 5.15
CA LEU A 390 -13.00 -8.88 3.73
C LEU A 390 -12.56 -7.44 3.48
N LEU A 391 -13.18 -6.46 4.15
CA LEU A 391 -12.80 -5.06 4.02
C LEU A 391 -11.37 -4.82 4.51
N GLN A 392 -10.92 -5.55 5.53
CA GLN A 392 -9.52 -5.55 5.97
C GLN A 392 -8.59 -6.17 4.93
N ALA A 393 -8.96 -7.34 4.38
CA ALA A 393 -8.17 -8.01 3.35
C ALA A 393 -8.01 -7.17 2.08
N TRP A 394 -9.05 -6.42 1.69
CA TRP A 394 -9.00 -5.49 0.57
C TRP A 394 -8.35 -4.14 0.91
N GLY A 395 -7.94 -3.92 2.16
CA GLY A 395 -7.37 -2.66 2.64
C GLY A 395 -8.37 -1.49 2.63
N VAL A 396 -9.68 -1.79 2.57
CA VAL A 396 -10.76 -0.81 2.62
C VAL A 396 -11.04 -0.37 4.06
N MET A 397 -10.84 -1.25 5.03
CA MET A 397 -11.03 -0.98 6.46
C MET A 397 -9.79 -1.42 7.27
N GLU A 398 -9.61 -0.80 8.44
CA GLU A 398 -8.53 -1.07 9.38
C GLU A 398 -8.78 -2.37 10.17
N ARG A 399 -7.71 -3.04 10.59
CA ARG A 399 -7.78 -4.18 11.52
C ARG A 399 -8.00 -3.63 12.93
N SER A 400 -9.14 -3.95 13.57
CA SER A 400 -9.33 -3.61 14.98
C SER A 400 -8.51 -4.58 15.82
N LEU A 401 -7.46 -4.08 16.47
CA LEU A 401 -6.83 -4.83 17.56
C LEU A 401 -7.84 -4.84 18.71
N GLY A 402 -8.38 -6.01 19.01
CA GLY A 402 -9.31 -6.21 20.11
C GLY A 402 -8.69 -5.73 21.41
N THR A 403 -9.51 -5.14 22.28
CA THR A 403 -9.16 -4.59 23.59
C THR A 403 -8.55 -5.61 24.59
N ALA A 404 -8.27 -6.84 24.18
CA ALA A 404 -7.68 -7.89 25.00
C ALA A 404 -6.15 -7.79 25.11
N ASP A 405 -5.46 -7.17 24.14
CA ASP A 405 -3.99 -7.05 24.16
C ASP A 405 -3.49 -5.81 24.93
N LEU A 406 -4.41 -5.05 25.56
CA LEU A 406 -4.10 -3.79 26.22
C LEU A 406 -3.79 -3.92 27.73
N GLU A 407 -4.00 -5.09 28.35
CA GLU A 407 -3.78 -5.26 29.80
C GLU A 407 -2.46 -5.97 30.19
N GLU A 408 -1.73 -6.63 29.27
CA GLU A 408 -0.52 -7.38 29.65
C GLU A 408 0.83 -6.69 29.39
N ALA A 409 0.87 -5.45 28.89
CA ALA A 409 2.15 -4.81 28.52
C ALA A 409 2.43 -3.43 29.16
N GLU A 410 1.66 -3.02 30.18
CA GLU A 410 2.05 -1.90 31.06
C GLU A 410 2.80 -2.43 32.29
N ALA A 411 4.05 -2.87 32.09
CA ALA A 411 5.05 -2.88 33.15
C ALA A 411 6.12 -1.84 32.77
N PRO A 412 6.25 -0.72 33.52
CA PRO A 412 7.31 0.26 33.26
C PRO A 412 8.67 -0.37 33.52
N ALA A 413 9.53 -0.38 32.51
CA ALA A 413 10.94 -0.69 32.70
C ALA A 413 11.56 0.37 33.60
N GLU A 414 11.90 -0.02 34.83
CA GLU A 414 12.69 0.78 35.76
C GLU A 414 14.04 1.14 35.10
N LEU A 415 14.34 2.43 35.08
CA LEU A 415 15.64 2.96 34.66
C LEU A 415 16.68 2.62 35.75
N PRO A 416 17.86 2.07 35.42
CA PRO A 416 18.93 1.94 36.39
C PRO A 416 19.57 3.32 36.66
N HIS A 417 19.86 3.56 37.94
CA HIS A 417 20.47 4.77 38.51
C HIS A 417 21.85 5.12 37.93
#